data_AF-A0AA88XKN8-F1
#
_entry.id   AF-A0AA88XKN8-F1
#
_cell.length_a   1.000
_cell.length_b   1.000
_cell.length_c   1.000
_cell.angle_alpha   90.00
_cell.angle_beta   90.00
_cell.angle_gamma   90.00
#
_symmetry.space_group_name_H-M   'P 1'
#
loop_
_entity.id
_entity.type
_entity.pdbx_description
1 polymer ?
#
loop_
_entity_poly.entity_id
_entity_poly.type
_entity_poly.pdbx_seq_one_letter_code
_entity_poly.pdbx_strand_id
1 'polypeptide(L)'
;MATERVNCLLIGALVFCAAGLLFFIIGFSTPHWLEADERYQIQSGFKKLGLWEACFKDWTYFKDYNGKQYNGCWWIFSYEYRPIWQWLNPPWFLAIQVLMTLTLLLELVTVVLLILYVIRVFPASSNYVGLFATAIMALLSGIVTAICMVIFGTKSVVDRQWIENPDKNYLSWSFGLIVLSGFLILFGGMCLFVAGMQVRLITNYEKRPRQYGYEARPALPAY
;
A
#
# COMPACT_ATOMS: atom_id res chain seq x y z
N MET A 1 -30.59 -12.16 -0.20
CA MET A 1 -29.61 -12.61 0.81
C MET A 1 -28.18 -12.82 0.28
N ALA A 2 -27.89 -13.80 -0.60
CA ALA A 2 -26.50 -14.05 -1.05
C ALA A 2 -25.89 -12.87 -1.81
N THR A 3 -26.64 -12.26 -2.73
CA THR A 3 -26.21 -11.07 -3.50
C THR A 3 -26.02 -9.83 -2.62
N GLU A 4 -26.81 -9.67 -1.55
CA GLU A 4 -26.67 -8.55 -0.60
C GLU A 4 -25.38 -8.67 0.19
N ARG A 5 -25.02 -9.87 0.64
CA ARG A 5 -23.74 -10.12 1.34
C ARG A 5 -22.54 -9.75 0.47
N VAL A 6 -22.55 -10.13 -0.81
CA VAL A 6 -21.49 -9.77 -1.77
C VAL A 6 -21.41 -8.26 -1.94
N ASN A 7 -22.55 -7.56 -2.07
CA ASN A 7 -22.54 -6.09 -2.16
C ASN A 7 -21.97 -5.43 -0.91
N CYS A 8 -22.32 -5.91 0.30
CA CYS A 8 -21.76 -5.39 1.54
C CYS A 8 -20.24 -5.58 1.60
N LEU A 9 -19.73 -6.74 1.15
CA LEU A 9 -18.29 -7.00 1.08
C LEU A 9 -17.58 -6.09 0.07
N LEU A 10 -18.18 -5.86 -1.10
CA LEU A 10 -17.62 -4.96 -2.12
C LEU A 10 -17.58 -3.50 -1.65
N ILE A 11 -18.64 -3.02 -0.99
CA ILE A 11 -18.68 -1.68 -0.41
C ILE A 11 -17.66 -1.54 0.71
N GLY A 12 -17.58 -2.53 1.62
CA GLY A 12 -16.58 -2.55 2.68
C GLY A 12 -15.14 -2.54 2.12
N ALA A 13 -14.88 -3.35 1.09
CA ALA A 13 -13.59 -3.34 0.40
C ALA A 13 -13.27 -1.99 -0.25
N LEU A 14 -14.25 -1.36 -0.91
CA LEU A 14 -14.09 -0.03 -1.49
C LEU A 14 -13.73 1.00 -0.42
N VAL A 15 -14.42 1.01 0.72
CA VAL A 15 -14.15 1.95 1.82
C VAL A 15 -12.73 1.75 2.37
N PHE A 16 -12.34 0.50 2.66
CA PHE A 16 -11.01 0.21 3.16
C PHE A 16 -9.91 0.56 2.14
N CYS A 17 -10.05 0.14 0.88
CA CYS A 17 -9.05 0.42 -0.14
C CYS A 17 -8.96 1.91 -0.50
N ALA A 18 -10.08 2.65 -0.53
CA ALA A 18 -10.07 4.08 -0.80
C ALA A 18 -9.43 4.87 0.36
N ALA A 19 -9.74 4.52 1.61
CA ALA A 19 -9.09 5.11 2.78
C ALA A 19 -7.60 4.76 2.83
N GLY A 20 -7.24 3.51 2.51
CA GLY A 20 -5.86 3.06 2.40
C GLY A 20 -5.08 3.83 1.34
N LEU A 21 -5.62 3.97 0.13
CA LEU A 21 -5.02 4.75 -0.94
C LEU A 21 -4.84 6.23 -0.55
N LEU A 22 -5.82 6.83 0.13
CA LEU A 22 -5.72 8.21 0.61
C LEU A 22 -4.52 8.37 1.58
N PHE A 23 -4.41 7.50 2.57
CA PHE A 23 -3.29 7.52 3.51
C PHE A 23 -1.96 7.22 2.82
N PHE A 24 -1.96 6.32 1.82
CA PHE A 24 -0.78 6.04 1.00
C PHE A 24 -0.32 7.30 0.27
N ILE A 25 -1.21 8.01 -0.44
CA ILE A 25 -0.87 9.22 -1.20
C ILE A 25 -0.31 10.31 -0.28
N ILE A 26 -0.95 10.52 0.87
CA ILE A 26 -0.48 11.50 1.86
C ILE A 26 0.92 11.12 2.34
N GLY A 27 1.12 9.88 2.78
CA GLY A 27 2.41 9.43 3.28
C GLY A 27 3.49 9.47 2.19
N PHE A 28 3.16 9.04 0.98
CA PHE A 28 4.08 8.97 -0.16
C PHE A 28 4.61 10.34 -0.60
N SER A 29 3.77 11.38 -0.51
CA SER A 29 4.10 12.73 -0.99
C SER A 29 4.70 13.65 0.07
N THR A 30 4.69 13.28 1.35
CA THR A 30 5.04 14.17 2.46
C THR A 30 6.45 13.88 3.03
N PRO A 31 7.18 14.92 3.49
CA PRO A 31 8.55 14.79 3.99
C PRO A 31 8.64 14.34 5.46
N HIS A 32 7.62 13.68 6.00
CA HIS A 32 7.47 13.39 7.44
C HIS A 32 7.53 11.89 7.77
N TRP A 33 8.47 11.17 7.14
CA TRP A 33 8.72 9.77 7.46
C TRP A 33 9.68 9.64 8.65
N LEU A 34 10.76 10.42 8.62
CA LEU A 34 11.76 10.49 9.66
C LEU A 34 12.01 11.94 10.01
N GLU A 35 11.98 12.27 11.30
CA GLU A 35 12.19 13.63 11.80
C GLU A 35 13.21 13.65 12.93
N ALA A 36 13.95 14.75 13.03
CA ALA A 36 14.80 15.01 14.18
C ALA A 36 13.93 15.47 15.37
N ASP A 37 14.09 14.82 16.53
CA ASP A 37 13.37 15.17 17.76
C ASP A 37 13.71 16.60 18.19
N GLU A 38 12.68 17.45 18.34
CA GLU A 38 12.80 18.86 18.73
C GLU A 38 13.61 19.05 20.01
N ARG A 39 13.57 18.09 20.95
CA ARG A 39 14.32 18.14 22.21
C ARG A 39 15.84 18.10 22.00
N TYR A 40 16.27 17.48 20.92
CA TYR A 40 17.69 17.34 20.58
C TYR A 40 18.04 18.05 19.27
N GLN A 41 17.10 18.82 18.71
CA GLN A 41 17.35 19.61 17.52
C GLN A 41 18.41 20.66 17.83
N ILE A 42 19.60 20.42 17.29
CA ILE A 42 20.61 21.45 17.17
C ILE A 42 20.07 22.49 16.16
N GLN A 43 20.44 23.76 16.34
CA GLN A 43 19.97 24.82 15.45
C GLN A 43 20.31 24.55 13.98
N SER A 44 21.37 23.77 13.74
CA SER A 44 21.82 23.23 12.46
C SER A 44 21.74 21.68 12.42
N GLY A 45 21.56 21.10 11.23
CA GLY A 45 21.55 19.65 10.98
C GLY A 45 20.39 19.17 10.11
N PHE A 46 20.21 17.85 10.12
CA PHE A 46 19.04 17.17 9.57
C PHE A 46 17.75 17.62 10.28
N LYS A 47 16.68 17.82 9.50
CA LYS A 47 15.36 18.20 10.05
C LYS A 47 14.32 17.13 9.81
N LYS A 48 14.09 16.78 8.55
CA LYS A 48 13.08 15.79 8.17
C LYS A 48 13.37 15.15 6.82
N LEU A 49 12.84 13.96 6.63
CA LEU A 49 12.96 13.16 5.42
C LEU A 49 11.61 12.51 5.12
N GLY A 50 11.20 12.57 3.87
CA GLY A 50 10.23 11.65 3.30
C GLY A 50 10.82 10.87 2.14
N LEU A 51 9.94 10.23 1.38
CA LEU A 51 10.37 9.37 0.29
C LEU A 51 11.08 10.14 -0.83
N TRP A 52 10.68 11.38 -1.09
CA TRP A 52 11.15 12.17 -2.23
C TRP A 52 11.86 13.47 -1.84
N GLU A 53 11.69 13.94 -0.61
CA GLU A 53 12.17 15.24 -0.16
C GLU A 53 12.93 15.09 1.15
N ALA A 54 14.06 15.78 1.25
CA ALA A 54 14.85 15.87 2.48
C ALA A 54 15.05 17.35 2.84
N CYS A 55 15.05 17.64 4.14
CA CYS A 55 15.23 18.98 4.67
C CYS A 55 16.41 19.05 5.63
N PHE A 56 17.28 20.03 5.39
CA PHE A 56 18.43 20.36 6.23
C PHE A 56 18.42 21.83 6.61
N LYS A 57 19.14 22.17 7.68
CA LYS A 57 19.37 23.55 8.10
C LYS A 57 20.83 23.74 8.48
N ASP A 58 21.54 24.64 7.83
CA ASP A 58 22.94 25.00 8.08
C ASP A 58 23.86 23.79 8.24
N TRP A 59 23.60 22.74 7.46
CA TRP A 59 24.29 21.46 7.56
C TRP A 59 25.33 21.31 6.45
N THR A 60 26.52 20.81 6.77
CA THR A 60 27.60 20.57 5.82
C THR A 60 27.96 19.09 5.80
N TYR A 61 28.15 18.55 4.59
CA TYR A 61 28.54 17.14 4.47
C TYR A 61 30.02 16.97 4.81
N PHE A 62 30.34 16.05 5.71
CA PHE A 62 31.71 15.86 6.21
C PHE A 62 32.75 15.48 5.14
N LYS A 63 32.33 14.92 4.00
CA LYS A 63 33.23 14.59 2.88
C LYS A 63 33.29 15.68 1.80
N ASP A 64 32.52 16.75 1.94
CA ASP A 64 32.53 17.84 0.96
C ASP A 64 33.60 18.88 1.32
N TYR A 65 34.69 18.89 0.56
CA TYR A 65 35.79 19.84 0.74
C TYR A 65 35.40 21.29 0.45
N ASN A 66 34.33 21.53 -0.33
CA ASN A 66 33.87 22.87 -0.66
C ASN A 66 33.06 23.50 0.48
N GLY A 67 32.73 22.74 1.52
CA GLY A 67 31.98 23.24 2.68
C GLY A 67 30.57 23.73 2.31
N LYS A 68 29.96 23.18 1.27
CA LYS A 68 28.60 23.58 0.85
C LYS A 68 27.62 23.37 2.00
N GLN A 69 26.89 24.43 2.34
CA GLN A 69 25.82 24.39 3.33
C GLN A 69 24.49 24.03 2.68
N TYR A 70 23.85 22.98 3.16
CA TYR A 70 22.54 22.54 2.73
C TYR A 70 21.47 23.17 3.61
N ASN A 71 20.58 23.92 2.95
CA ASN A 71 19.56 24.73 3.59
C ASN A 71 18.21 24.59 2.91
N GLY A 72 17.18 24.33 3.71
CA GLY A 72 15.80 24.18 3.24
C GLY A 72 15.42 22.75 2.89
N CYS A 73 14.27 22.62 2.24
CA CYS A 73 13.70 21.36 1.79
C CYS A 73 13.82 21.25 0.28
N TRP A 74 14.41 20.17 -0.19
CA TRP A 74 14.60 19.94 -1.62
C TRP A 74 14.27 18.51 -1.99
N TRP A 75 13.85 18.34 -3.24
CA TRP A 75 13.70 17.02 -3.83
C TRP A 75 15.04 16.29 -3.86
N ILE A 76 15.06 15.00 -3.50
CA ILE A 76 16.28 14.18 -3.33
C ILE A 76 17.14 14.14 -4.60
N PHE A 77 16.53 14.21 -5.77
CA PHE A 77 17.20 14.18 -7.07
C PHE A 77 17.43 15.59 -7.66
N SER A 78 17.22 16.64 -6.87
CA SER A 78 17.53 18.01 -7.29
C SER A 78 19.03 18.22 -7.46
N TYR A 79 19.40 19.24 -8.24
CA TYR A 79 20.80 19.65 -8.39
C TYR A 79 21.46 19.96 -7.04
N GLU A 80 20.68 20.45 -6.07
CA GLU A 80 21.16 20.83 -4.76
C GLU A 80 21.84 19.67 -4.05
N TYR A 81 21.21 18.49 -4.03
CA TYR A 81 21.70 17.29 -3.37
C TYR A 81 22.56 16.38 -4.25
N ARG A 82 22.86 16.76 -5.49
CA ARG A 82 23.67 15.95 -6.40
C ARG A 82 25.03 15.50 -5.79
N PRO A 83 25.76 16.31 -5.02
CA PRO A 83 27.03 15.88 -4.41
C PRO A 83 26.87 14.81 -3.32
N ILE A 84 25.73 14.80 -2.61
CA ILE A 84 25.44 13.90 -1.49
C ILE A 84 24.46 12.78 -1.85
N TRP A 85 24.00 12.73 -3.11
CA TRP A 85 22.89 11.89 -3.54
C TRP A 85 23.08 10.41 -3.21
N GLN A 86 24.27 9.86 -3.45
CA GLN A 86 24.59 8.45 -3.17
C GLN A 86 24.52 8.11 -1.67
N TRP A 87 24.82 9.09 -0.82
CA TRP A 87 24.72 8.94 0.63
C TRP A 87 23.27 9.12 1.08
N LEU A 88 22.59 10.17 0.60
CA LEU A 88 21.21 10.48 0.98
C LEU A 88 20.23 9.40 0.50
N ASN A 89 20.46 8.81 -0.67
CA ASN A 89 19.62 7.77 -1.26
C ASN A 89 20.39 6.45 -1.44
N PRO A 90 20.63 5.69 -0.35
CA PRO A 90 21.31 4.42 -0.44
C PRO A 90 20.46 3.40 -1.24
N PRO A 91 21.07 2.33 -1.78
CA PRO A 91 20.38 1.40 -2.69
C PRO A 91 19.11 0.78 -2.10
N TRP A 92 19.08 0.51 -0.79
CA TRP A 92 17.91 -0.02 -0.12
C TRP A 92 16.75 0.99 -0.06
N PHE A 93 17.04 2.29 0.07
CA PHE A 93 16.04 3.34 0.10
C PHE A 93 15.50 3.62 -1.30
N LEU A 94 16.38 3.60 -2.31
CA LEU A 94 15.97 3.65 -3.71
C LEU A 94 15.07 2.46 -4.09
N ALA A 95 15.36 1.26 -3.58
CA ALA A 95 14.48 0.09 -3.78
C ALA A 95 13.08 0.32 -3.18
N ILE A 96 13.00 0.92 -2.00
CA ILE A 96 11.71 1.31 -1.38
C ILE A 96 10.99 2.33 -2.24
N GLN A 97 11.67 3.38 -2.74
CA GLN A 97 11.08 4.38 -3.65
C GLN A 97 10.41 3.74 -4.86
N VAL A 98 11.10 2.79 -5.51
CA VAL A 98 10.58 2.08 -6.68
C VAL A 98 9.39 1.19 -6.31
N LEU A 99 9.53 0.36 -5.28
CA LEU A 99 8.47 -0.56 -4.86
C LEU A 99 7.21 0.17 -4.40
N MET A 100 7.36 1.27 -3.66
CA MET A 100 6.24 2.11 -3.22
C MET A 100 5.55 2.80 -4.39
N THR A 101 6.30 3.19 -5.43
CA THR A 101 5.71 3.76 -6.66
C THR A 101 4.90 2.71 -7.41
N LEU A 102 5.42 1.49 -7.57
CA LEU A 102 4.68 0.38 -8.18
C LEU A 102 3.43 0.02 -7.37
N THR A 103 3.54 0.05 -6.05
CA THR A 103 2.43 -0.22 -5.13
C THR A 103 1.33 0.84 -5.25
N LEU A 104 1.70 2.12 -5.33
CA LEU A 104 0.74 3.21 -5.58
C LEU A 104 -0.06 2.98 -6.87
N LEU A 105 0.61 2.58 -7.96
CA LEU A 105 -0.06 2.29 -9.23
C LEU A 105 -1.00 1.09 -9.11
N LEU A 106 -0.57 0.02 -8.44
CA LEU A 106 -1.41 -1.15 -8.18
C LEU A 106 -2.65 -0.81 -7.34
N GLU A 107 -2.51 0.01 -6.30
CA GLU A 107 -3.61 0.46 -5.46
C GLU A 107 -4.59 1.35 -6.22
N LEU A 108 -4.09 2.26 -7.07
CA LEU A 108 -4.93 3.07 -7.96
C LEU A 108 -5.79 2.20 -8.88
N VAL A 109 -5.17 1.21 -9.55
CA VAL A 109 -5.90 0.27 -10.40
C VAL A 109 -6.91 -0.55 -9.59
N THR A 110 -6.54 -0.99 -8.39
CA THR A 110 -7.42 -1.75 -7.48
C THR A 110 -8.67 -0.95 -7.11
N VAL A 111 -8.52 0.32 -6.70
CA VAL A 111 -9.65 1.19 -6.35
C VAL A 111 -10.52 1.49 -7.56
N VAL A 112 -9.94 1.74 -8.74
CA VAL A 112 -10.70 1.92 -9.98
C VAL A 112 -11.53 0.69 -10.30
N LEU A 113 -10.96 -0.52 -10.24
CA LEU A 113 -11.70 -1.76 -10.51
C LEU A 113 -12.81 -1.99 -9.48
N LEU A 114 -12.57 -1.69 -8.20
CA LEU A 114 -13.59 -1.72 -7.14
C LEU A 114 -14.77 -0.79 -7.44
N ILE A 115 -14.49 0.44 -7.87
CA ILE A 115 -15.54 1.38 -8.29
C ILE A 115 -16.35 0.78 -9.44
N LEU A 116 -15.69 0.24 -10.47
CA LEU A 116 -16.35 -0.39 -11.62
C LEU A 116 -17.22 -1.60 -11.24
N TYR A 117 -16.82 -2.38 -10.23
CA TYR A 117 -17.64 -3.47 -9.68
C TYR A 117 -18.86 -2.94 -8.93
N VAL A 118 -18.70 -1.89 -8.11
CA VAL A 118 -19.80 -1.31 -7.32
C VAL A 118 -20.85 -0.65 -8.20
N ILE A 119 -20.44 0.13 -9.22
CA ILE A 119 -21.37 0.77 -10.18
C ILE A 119 -21.96 -0.21 -11.22
N ARG A 120 -21.61 -1.50 -11.13
CA ARG A 120 -22.12 -2.59 -11.98
C ARG A 120 -21.72 -2.51 -13.46
N VAL A 121 -20.69 -1.75 -13.82
CA VAL A 121 -20.11 -1.78 -15.18
C VAL A 121 -19.48 -3.16 -15.45
N PHE A 122 -18.78 -3.71 -14.47
CA PHE A 122 -18.36 -5.12 -14.48
C PHE A 122 -19.20 -5.91 -13.47
N PRO A 123 -20.16 -6.74 -13.92
CA PRO A 123 -21.00 -7.48 -13.00
C PRO A 123 -20.18 -8.51 -12.23
N ALA A 124 -19.97 -8.23 -10.95
CA ALA A 124 -19.25 -9.09 -10.02
C ALA A 124 -19.80 -10.53 -10.00
N SER A 125 -21.12 -10.70 -10.21
CA SER A 125 -21.80 -12.00 -10.24
C SER A 125 -21.34 -12.94 -11.36
N SER A 126 -20.80 -12.41 -12.45
CA SER A 126 -20.36 -13.20 -13.60
C SER A 126 -18.84 -13.39 -13.64
N ASN A 127 -18.08 -12.54 -12.95
CA ASN A 127 -16.63 -12.39 -13.15
C ASN A 127 -15.83 -12.65 -11.86
N TYR A 128 -16.02 -13.83 -11.24
CA TYR A 128 -15.28 -14.19 -10.02
C TYR A 128 -13.75 -14.21 -10.23
N VAL A 129 -13.26 -14.48 -11.44
CA VAL A 129 -11.82 -14.44 -11.77
C VAL A 129 -11.27 -13.02 -11.61
N GLY A 130 -12.01 -12.00 -12.05
CA GLY A 130 -11.62 -10.59 -11.88
C GLY A 130 -11.59 -10.17 -10.41
N LEU A 131 -12.56 -10.64 -9.61
CA LEU A 131 -12.57 -10.43 -8.16
C LEU A 131 -11.34 -11.06 -7.48
N PHE A 132 -10.95 -12.27 -7.88
CA PHE A 132 -9.73 -12.88 -7.33
C PHE A 132 -8.47 -12.15 -7.79
N ALA A 133 -8.38 -11.74 -9.06
CA ALA A 133 -7.24 -10.99 -9.56
C ALA A 133 -7.06 -9.66 -8.80
N THR A 134 -8.14 -8.92 -8.60
CA THR A 134 -8.14 -7.67 -7.83
C THR A 134 -7.84 -7.88 -6.35
N ALA A 135 -8.35 -8.96 -5.75
CA ALA A 135 -7.98 -9.35 -4.38
C ALA A 135 -6.47 -9.62 -4.26
N ILE A 136 -5.89 -10.37 -5.21
CA ILE A 136 -4.45 -10.68 -5.21
C ILE A 136 -3.61 -9.41 -5.37
N MET A 137 -4.01 -8.49 -6.26
CA MET A 137 -3.34 -7.19 -6.40
C MET A 137 -3.35 -6.38 -5.10
N ALA A 138 -4.50 -6.31 -4.41
CA ALA A 138 -4.64 -5.62 -3.14
C ALA A 138 -3.76 -6.28 -2.05
N LEU A 139 -3.84 -7.60 -1.90
CA LEU A 139 -3.06 -8.34 -0.91
C LEU A 139 -1.56 -8.21 -1.15
N LEU A 140 -1.12 -8.31 -2.41
CA LEU A 140 0.29 -8.11 -2.78
C LEU A 140 0.75 -6.69 -2.45
N SER A 141 -0.07 -5.68 -2.75
CA SER A 141 0.23 -4.27 -2.45
C SER A 141 0.42 -4.04 -0.95
N GLY A 142 -0.49 -4.60 -0.13
CA GLY A 142 -0.38 -4.53 1.33
C GLY A 142 0.87 -5.26 1.88
N ILE A 143 1.22 -6.43 1.34
CA ILE A 143 2.42 -7.18 1.75
C ILE A 143 3.70 -6.44 1.36
N VAL A 144 3.78 -5.92 0.13
CA VAL A 144 4.94 -5.14 -0.34
C VAL A 144 5.10 -3.87 0.49
N THR A 145 4.00 -3.17 0.79
CA THR A 145 4.01 -2.01 1.70
C THR A 145 4.58 -2.41 3.06
N ALA A 146 4.08 -3.49 3.68
CA ALA A 146 4.56 -3.94 4.97
C ALA A 146 6.07 -4.25 4.97
N ILE A 147 6.57 -4.93 3.93
CA ILE A 147 8.00 -5.22 3.77
C ILE A 147 8.81 -3.92 3.66
N CYS A 148 8.38 -2.97 2.83
CA CYS A 148 9.05 -1.68 2.65
C CYS A 148 9.13 -0.89 3.97
N MET A 149 8.04 -0.87 4.73
CA MET A 149 7.98 -0.16 6.01
C MET A 149 8.84 -0.81 7.09
N VAL A 150 8.91 -2.15 7.11
CA VAL A 150 9.84 -2.87 8.01
C VAL A 150 11.29 -2.59 7.65
N ILE A 151 11.65 -2.60 6.36
CA ILE A 151 13.01 -2.27 5.92
C ILE A 151 13.34 -0.82 6.28
N PHE A 152 12.46 0.14 6.01
CA PHE A 152 12.70 1.55 6.37
C PHE A 152 12.83 1.73 7.88
N GLY A 153 11.88 1.18 8.66
CA GLY A 153 11.87 1.29 10.12
C GLY A 153 13.10 0.67 10.77
N THR A 154 13.60 -0.45 10.25
CA THR A 154 14.83 -1.07 10.76
C THR A 154 16.09 -0.32 10.33
N LYS A 155 16.19 0.07 9.05
CA LYS A 155 17.36 0.77 8.52
C LYS A 155 17.54 2.17 9.09
N SER A 156 16.45 2.90 9.32
CA SER A 156 16.50 4.25 9.92
C SER A 156 17.09 4.27 11.33
N VAL A 157 16.97 3.16 12.09
CA VAL A 157 17.51 3.05 13.45
C VAL A 157 18.91 2.42 13.47
N VAL A 158 19.11 1.36 12.69
CA VAL A 158 20.35 0.55 12.76
C VAL A 158 21.50 1.18 11.97
N ASP A 159 21.21 1.88 10.87
CA ASP A 159 22.25 2.40 9.97
C ASP A 159 22.80 3.75 10.46
N ARG A 160 23.80 3.68 11.35
CA ARG A 160 24.50 4.85 11.89
C ARG A 160 25.29 5.66 10.85
N GLN A 161 25.48 5.14 9.64
CA GLN A 161 26.24 5.82 8.59
C GLN A 161 25.35 6.62 7.63
N TRP A 162 24.04 6.39 7.64
CA TRP A 162 23.12 7.00 6.66
C TRP A 162 22.61 8.38 7.06
N ILE A 163 22.07 8.56 8.26
CA ILE A 163 21.64 9.88 8.76
C ILE A 163 22.29 10.15 10.09
N GLU A 164 22.71 11.41 10.30
CA GLU A 164 23.36 11.82 11.53
C GLU A 164 22.46 11.62 12.75
N ASN A 165 23.07 11.12 13.82
CA ASN A 165 22.43 10.90 15.11
C ASN A 165 21.09 10.14 15.00
N PRO A 166 21.08 8.88 14.51
CA PRO A 166 19.83 8.11 14.37
C PRO A 166 19.08 7.98 15.70
N ASP A 167 19.81 7.95 16.83
CA ASP A 167 19.24 7.89 18.19
C ASP A 167 18.42 9.15 18.57
N LYS A 168 18.59 10.26 17.84
CA LYS A 168 17.87 11.53 18.03
C LYS A 168 16.76 11.74 17.01
N ASN A 169 16.57 10.80 16.08
CA ASN A 169 15.53 10.85 15.08
C ASN A 169 14.40 9.89 15.44
N TYR A 170 13.19 10.20 15.03
CA TYR A 170 12.01 9.37 15.26
C TYR A 170 11.19 9.21 13.99
N LEU A 171 10.50 8.07 13.89
CA LEU A 171 9.56 7.80 12.81
C LEU A 171 8.31 8.67 13.03
N SER A 172 8.02 9.53 12.06
CA SER A 172 6.96 10.53 12.19
C SER A 172 5.63 10.05 11.58
N TRP A 173 4.63 10.94 11.55
CA TRP A 173 3.24 10.62 11.27
C TRP A 173 3.01 10.06 9.86
N SER A 174 3.73 10.52 8.83
CA SER A 174 3.56 10.01 7.46
C SER A 174 4.01 8.56 7.33
N PHE A 175 5.05 8.16 8.07
CA PHE A 175 5.44 6.76 8.18
C PHE A 175 4.28 5.94 8.78
N GLY A 176 3.67 6.44 9.87
CA GLY A 176 2.50 5.81 10.49
C GLY A 176 1.30 5.68 9.55
N LEU A 177 1.03 6.69 8.72
CA LEU A 177 -0.06 6.66 7.74
C LEU A 177 0.15 5.59 6.67
N ILE A 178 1.37 5.37 6.19
CA ILE A 178 1.63 4.30 5.22
C ILE A 178 1.48 2.92 5.86
N VAL A 179 1.94 2.75 7.11
CA VAL A 179 1.70 1.50 7.85
C VAL A 179 0.19 1.22 7.95
N LEU A 180 -0.59 2.25 8.30
CA LEU A 180 -2.05 2.14 8.37
C LEU A 180 -2.68 1.84 7.01
N SER A 181 -2.20 2.47 5.94
CA SER A 181 -2.61 2.18 4.56
C SER A 181 -2.41 0.70 4.22
N GLY A 182 -1.24 0.15 4.51
CA GLY A 182 -0.94 -1.27 4.29
C GLY A 182 -1.95 -2.20 4.97
N PHE A 183 -2.32 -1.94 6.22
CA PHE A 183 -3.36 -2.70 6.92
C PHE A 183 -4.73 -2.57 6.28
N LEU A 184 -5.15 -1.35 5.92
CA LEU A 184 -6.45 -1.11 5.28
C LEU A 184 -6.55 -1.82 3.93
N ILE A 185 -5.51 -1.77 3.11
CA ILE A 185 -5.45 -2.45 1.82
C ILE A 185 -5.48 -3.98 1.99
N LEU A 186 -4.81 -4.53 3.01
CA LEU A 186 -4.92 -5.95 3.35
C LEU A 186 -6.36 -6.34 3.75
N PHE A 187 -7.01 -5.55 4.60
CA PHE A 187 -8.41 -5.80 4.98
C PHE A 187 -9.35 -5.71 3.77
N GLY A 188 -9.19 -4.70 2.91
CA GLY A 188 -9.96 -4.57 1.67
C GLY A 188 -9.72 -5.75 0.70
N GLY A 189 -8.47 -6.18 0.55
CA GLY A 189 -8.09 -7.36 -0.22
C GLY A 189 -8.71 -8.66 0.29
N MET A 190 -8.77 -8.85 1.62
CA MET A 190 -9.45 -9.99 2.23
C MET A 190 -10.97 -9.96 1.99
N CYS A 191 -11.61 -8.79 2.11
CA CYS A 191 -13.03 -8.64 1.78
C CYS A 191 -13.31 -9.00 0.31
N LEU A 192 -12.47 -8.53 -0.62
CA LEU A 192 -12.54 -8.88 -2.04
C LEU A 192 -12.38 -10.38 -2.28
N PHE A 193 -11.42 -11.00 -1.61
CA PHE A 193 -11.17 -12.43 -1.74
C PHE A 193 -12.38 -13.25 -1.31
N VAL A 194 -12.99 -12.91 -0.17
CA VAL A 194 -14.21 -13.56 0.32
C VAL A 194 -15.39 -13.31 -0.62
N ALA A 195 -15.54 -12.11 -1.16
CA ALA A 195 -16.56 -11.81 -2.17
C ALA A 195 -16.38 -12.68 -3.43
N GLY A 196 -15.15 -12.82 -3.93
CA GLY A 196 -14.80 -13.69 -5.05
C GLY A 196 -15.13 -15.16 -4.77
N MET A 197 -14.84 -15.65 -3.57
CA MET A 197 -15.22 -17.00 -3.13
C MET A 197 -16.73 -17.21 -3.13
N GLN A 198 -17.50 -16.27 -2.57
CA GLN A 198 -18.96 -16.38 -2.52
C GLN A 198 -19.55 -16.41 -3.92
N VAL A 199 -19.11 -15.53 -4.82
CA VAL A 199 -19.59 -15.54 -6.21
C VAL A 199 -19.24 -16.85 -6.89
N ARG A 200 -18.00 -17.34 -6.78
CA ARG A 200 -17.59 -18.62 -7.38
C ARG A 200 -18.48 -19.78 -6.92
N LEU A 201 -18.83 -19.83 -5.65
CA LEU A 201 -19.70 -20.87 -5.09
C LEU A 201 -21.12 -20.78 -5.67
N ILE A 202 -21.70 -19.59 -5.75
CA ILE A 202 -23.04 -19.35 -6.31
C ILE A 202 -23.06 -19.74 -7.79
N THR A 203 -22.09 -19.27 -8.58
CA THR A 203 -21.98 -19.59 -10.02
C THR A 203 -21.83 -21.09 -10.24
N ASN A 204 -21.04 -21.79 -9.41
CA ASN A 204 -20.89 -23.24 -9.51
C ASN A 204 -22.16 -24.00 -9.11
N TYR A 205 -22.92 -23.49 -8.14
CA TYR A 205 -24.20 -24.07 -7.75
C TYR A 205 -25.23 -23.95 -8.87
N GLU A 206 -25.33 -22.78 -9.52
CA GLU A 206 -26.23 -22.55 -10.65
C GLU A 206 -25.88 -23.40 -11.88
N LYS A 207 -24.59 -23.68 -12.10
CA LYS A 207 -24.13 -24.55 -13.21
C LYS A 207 -24.40 -26.03 -12.98
N ARG A 208 -24.65 -26.48 -11.75
CA ARG A 208 -25.00 -27.90 -11.52
C ARG A 208 -26.36 -28.15 -12.19
N PRO A 209 -26.49 -29.18 -13.04
CA PRO A 209 -27.78 -29.52 -13.62
C PRO A 209 -28.77 -29.72 -12.47
N ARG A 210 -29.97 -29.11 -12.58
CA ARG A 210 -31.07 -29.48 -11.70
C ARG A 210 -31.26 -30.97 -11.89
N GLN A 211 -30.89 -31.75 -10.90
CA GLN A 211 -31.17 -33.17 -10.87
C GLN A 211 -32.71 -33.23 -10.83
N TYR A 212 -33.35 -33.40 -11.99
CA TYR A 212 -34.73 -33.86 -12.04
C TYR A 212 -34.70 -35.14 -11.23
N GLY A 213 -35.26 -35.08 -10.02
CA GLY A 213 -35.36 -36.25 -9.16
C GLY A 213 -35.98 -37.34 -10.03
N TYR A 214 -35.38 -38.53 -9.99
CA TYR A 214 -35.87 -39.72 -10.70
C TYR A 214 -37.40 -39.67 -10.73
N GLU A 215 -37.99 -39.41 -11.90
CA GLU A 215 -39.42 -39.63 -12.07
C GLU A 215 -39.61 -41.10 -11.69
N ALA A 216 -40.28 -41.34 -10.56
CA ALA A 216 -40.57 -42.69 -10.13
C ALA A 216 -41.31 -43.35 -11.30
N ARG A 217 -40.69 -44.35 -11.94
CA ARG A 217 -41.38 -45.14 -12.95
C ARG A 217 -42.69 -45.60 -12.31
N PRO A 218 -43.86 -45.33 -12.91
CA PRO A 218 -45.10 -45.87 -12.38
C PRO A 218 -44.94 -47.39 -12.26
N ALA A 219 -45.36 -47.94 -11.12
CA ALA A 219 -45.29 -49.38 -10.88
C ALA A 219 -46.03 -50.10 -12.02
N LEU A 220 -45.39 -51.10 -12.62
CA LEU A 220 -46.02 -51.92 -13.65
C LEU A 220 -47.27 -52.58 -13.04
N PRO A 221 -48.39 -52.63 -13.79
CA PRO A 221 -49.61 -53.27 -13.28
C PRO A 221 -49.31 -54.74 -12.99
N ALA A 222 -49.68 -55.19 -11.78
CA ALA A 222 -49.71 -56.59 -11.45
C ALA A 222 -50.83 -57.23 -12.28
N TYR A 223 -50.45 -58.20 -13.11
CA TYR A 223 -51.36 -59.06 -13.88
C TYR A 223 -52.27 -59.87 -12.96
#